data_AF-A0A926WNH8-F1
#
_entry.id   AF-A0A926WNH8-F1
#
_cell.length_a   1.000
_cell.length_b   1.000
_cell.length_c   1.000
_cell.angle_alpha   90.00
_cell.angle_beta   90.00
_cell.angle_gamma   90.00
#
_symmetry.space_group_name_H-M   'P 1'
#
loop_
_entity.id
_entity.type
_entity.pdbx_description
1 polymer ?
#
loop_
_entity_poly.entity_id
_entity_poly.type
_entity_poly.pdbx_seq_one_letter_code
_entity_poly.pdbx_strand_id
1 'polypeptide(L)'
;MGSIWEVDFYSRPILDENQKKVWEVLVCETPSDIRTNIDSLFRYAQYCPSSQVNSGWLRTALQEAINKAGEAPIKVRFFRRQMNNMITKACEDVGIPALPSRRTLFLNQWLQQRMEEVYPQEPGYQGGSNASVRLDRPLPQRLPDALEGKQWAFVTLEAQDFADMPEWEIGFGEAFPLELAKLSPETRIPGILIFSPRALPLAGWMSGLELAYLKFDTSLGERLILETGATESWIVANIRTPQLLAEAKGFESAKQAANGVHFIGVQSDAQAQSFAGFWLLQEINLP
;
A
#
# COMPACT_ATOMS: atom_id res chain seq x y z
N MET A 1 -10.43 -6.10 15.88
CA MET A 1 -9.12 -6.14 15.18
C MET A 1 -8.40 -4.88 15.56
N GLY A 2 -7.13 -4.94 15.96
CA GLY A 2 -6.39 -3.71 16.26
C GLY A 2 -5.96 -2.99 14.99
N SER A 3 -5.64 -1.71 15.11
CA SER A 3 -5.31 -0.83 14.00
C SER A 3 -3.94 -1.15 13.39
N ILE A 4 -3.76 -0.85 12.11
CA ILE A 4 -2.47 -0.87 11.43
C ILE A 4 -2.04 0.58 11.25
N TRP A 5 -0.79 0.90 11.53
CA TRP A 5 -0.25 2.25 11.28
C TRP A 5 0.70 2.26 10.10
N GLU A 6 0.82 3.40 9.45
CA GLU A 6 1.79 3.71 8.41
C GLU A 6 2.73 4.78 8.95
N VAL A 7 4.04 4.57 8.80
CA VAL A 7 5.06 5.46 9.35
C VAL A 7 6.03 5.92 8.27
N ASP A 8 6.28 7.23 8.24
CA ASP A 8 7.42 7.84 7.57
C ASP A 8 8.32 8.53 8.58
N PHE A 9 9.64 8.32 8.52
CA PHE A 9 10.60 9.12 9.29
C PHE A 9 11.76 9.52 8.39
N TYR A 10 11.75 10.77 7.91
CA TYR A 10 12.71 11.22 6.90
C TYR A 10 12.92 12.73 6.91
N SER A 11 13.99 13.20 6.26
CA SER A 11 14.22 14.62 6.06
C SER A 11 13.13 15.28 5.21
N ARG A 12 12.80 16.53 5.53
CA ARG A 12 11.86 17.42 4.84
C ARG A 12 12.63 18.49 4.04
N PRO A 13 12.01 19.12 3.02
CA PRO A 13 12.66 20.12 2.18
C PRO A 13 12.80 21.48 2.91
N ILE A 14 13.21 21.41 4.17
CA ILE A 14 13.25 22.51 5.14
C ILE A 14 14.64 22.49 5.76
N LEU A 15 15.28 23.66 5.82
CA LEU A 15 16.53 23.86 6.54
C LEU A 15 16.29 24.64 7.83
N ASP A 16 16.97 24.22 8.89
CA ASP A 16 17.01 24.98 10.15
C ASP A 16 17.92 26.22 10.03
N GLU A 17 17.97 27.01 11.10
CA GLU A 17 18.81 28.21 11.21
C GLU A 17 20.31 27.95 10.95
N ASN A 18 20.76 26.70 11.15
CA ASN A 18 22.13 26.27 10.92
C ASN A 18 22.34 25.63 9.54
N GLN A 19 21.39 25.78 8.61
CA GLN A 19 21.41 25.18 7.27
C GLN A 19 21.43 23.65 7.28
N LYS A 20 20.89 23.01 8.32
CA LYS A 20 20.75 21.55 8.39
C LYS A 20 19.34 21.10 8.06
N LYS A 21 19.22 19.92 7.45
CA LYS A 21 17.91 19.34 7.10
C LYS A 21 17.08 19.07 8.35
N VAL A 22 15.83 19.55 8.34
CA VAL A 22 14.83 19.16 9.35
C VAL A 22 14.28 17.77 9.02
N TRP A 23 14.15 16.92 10.02
CA TRP A 23 13.49 15.62 9.90
C TRP A 23 12.09 15.67 10.48
N GLU A 24 11.25 14.72 10.11
CA GLU A 24 9.91 14.61 10.66
C GLU A 24 9.47 13.16 10.67
N VAL A 25 8.82 12.76 11.76
CA VAL A 25 8.04 11.52 11.80
C VAL A 25 6.58 11.84 11.50
N LEU A 26 5.99 11.05 10.62
CA LEU A 26 4.56 10.99 10.35
C LEU A 26 4.08 9.60 10.68
N VAL A 27 2.96 9.53 11.39
CA VAL A 27 2.27 8.29 11.76
C VAL A 27 0.80 8.49 11.43
N CYS A 28 0.20 7.59 10.66
CA CYS A 28 -1.24 7.60 10.43
C CYS A 28 -1.81 6.19 10.46
N GLU A 29 -3.08 6.07 10.82
CA GLU A 29 -3.81 4.81 10.76
C GLU A 29 -4.12 4.42 9.30
N THR A 30 -3.94 3.15 8.95
CA THR A 30 -4.31 2.60 7.64
C THR A 30 -5.84 2.44 7.58
N PRO A 31 -6.53 2.98 6.55
CA PRO A 31 -7.90 2.60 6.27
C PRO A 31 -7.99 1.12 5.91
N SER A 32 -8.94 0.39 6.49
CA SER A 32 -9.08 -1.07 6.30
C SER A 32 -10.38 -1.49 5.60
N ASP A 33 -11.35 -0.59 5.50
CA ASP A 33 -12.68 -0.84 4.93
C ASP A 33 -13.07 0.26 3.94
N ILE A 34 -13.91 -0.07 2.96
CA ILE A 34 -14.43 0.85 1.95
C ILE A 34 -15.24 2.02 2.54
N ARG A 35 -15.87 1.82 3.71
CA ARG A 35 -16.69 2.81 4.44
C ARG A 35 -15.91 3.57 5.51
N THR A 36 -14.60 3.35 5.61
CA THR A 36 -13.76 4.05 6.62
C THR A 36 -13.87 5.56 6.45
N ASN A 37 -14.20 6.29 7.51
CA ASN A 37 -14.12 7.76 7.48
C ASN A 37 -12.67 8.21 7.66
N ILE A 38 -12.06 8.71 6.59
CA ILE A 38 -10.64 9.09 6.56
C ILE A 38 -10.29 10.25 7.51
N ASP A 39 -11.26 11.10 7.86
CA ASP A 39 -11.05 12.24 8.75
C ASP A 39 -11.02 11.82 10.23
N SER A 40 -11.58 10.65 10.55
CA SER A 40 -11.53 10.09 11.90
C SER A 40 -10.25 9.29 12.18
N LEU A 41 -9.46 8.99 11.15
CA LEU A 41 -8.25 8.18 11.30
C LEU A 41 -7.19 8.91 12.11
N PHE A 42 -6.54 8.19 13.02
CA PHE A 42 -5.48 8.76 13.84
C PHE A 42 -4.32 9.27 12.97
N ARG A 43 -3.80 10.46 13.30
CA ARG A 43 -2.61 11.06 12.68
C ARG A 43 -1.72 11.72 13.74
N TYR A 44 -0.42 11.56 13.60
CA TYR A 44 0.59 12.19 14.44
C TYR A 44 1.78 12.64 13.59
N ALA A 45 2.22 13.87 13.80
CA ALA A 45 3.38 14.46 13.14
C ALA A 45 4.26 15.14 14.19
N GLN A 46 5.58 14.96 14.08
CA GLN A 46 6.55 15.62 14.94
C GLN A 46 7.87 15.88 14.21
N TYR A 47 8.33 17.12 14.23
CA TYR A 47 9.64 17.48 13.71
C TYR A 47 10.77 16.98 14.62
N CYS A 48 11.89 16.61 14.00
CA CYS A 48 13.10 16.11 14.63
C CYS A 48 14.32 16.90 14.12
N PRO A 49 15.11 17.51 15.01
CA PRO A 49 16.38 18.12 14.61
C PRO A 49 17.35 17.07 14.05
N SER A 50 18.16 17.44 13.04
CA SER A 50 19.08 16.51 12.39
C SER A 50 20.07 15.82 13.35
N SER A 51 20.41 16.47 14.47
CA SER A 51 21.32 15.96 15.50
C SER A 51 20.70 14.87 16.39
N GLN A 52 19.37 14.71 16.36
CA GLN A 52 18.64 13.77 17.21
C GLN A 52 18.07 12.58 16.43
N VAL A 53 18.32 12.51 15.11
CA VAL A 53 17.84 11.42 14.26
C VAL A 53 18.50 10.11 14.65
N ASN A 54 17.78 9.30 15.43
CA ASN A 54 18.15 7.95 15.82
C ASN A 54 16.91 7.16 16.27
N SER A 55 17.05 5.85 16.44
CA SER A 55 15.95 4.96 16.84
C SER A 55 15.41 5.28 18.23
N GLY A 56 16.23 5.81 19.15
CA GLY A 56 15.79 6.20 20.49
C GLY A 56 14.83 7.39 20.47
N TRP A 57 15.09 8.38 19.63
CA TRP A 57 14.17 9.50 19.40
C TRP A 57 12.87 9.01 18.76
N LEU A 58 12.96 8.20 17.71
CA LEU A 58 11.78 7.66 17.03
C LEU A 58 10.93 6.80 17.98
N ARG A 59 11.55 5.99 18.84
CA ARG A 59 10.85 5.22 19.87
C ARG A 59 10.02 6.12 20.77
N THR A 60 10.59 7.23 21.26
CA THR A 60 9.87 8.20 22.09
C THR A 60 8.69 8.80 21.35
N ALA A 61 8.88 9.21 20.09
CA ALA A 61 7.82 9.76 19.26
C ALA A 61 6.69 8.74 19.00
N LEU A 62 7.02 7.48 18.75
CA LEU A 62 6.04 6.39 18.62
C LEU A 62 5.28 6.16 19.94
N GLN A 63 5.95 6.18 21.08
CA GLN A 63 5.30 6.06 22.38
C GLN A 63 4.34 7.23 22.66
N GLU A 64 4.73 8.46 22.31
CA GLU A 64 3.85 9.61 22.38
C GLU A 64 2.62 9.47 21.47
N ALA A 65 2.81 8.96 20.25
CA ALA A 65 1.72 8.69 19.33
C ALA A 65 0.75 7.65 19.90
N ILE A 66 1.26 6.54 20.45
CA ILE A 66 0.46 5.49 21.13
C ILE A 66 -0.34 6.09 22.28
N ASN A 67 0.31 6.89 23.14
CA ASN A 67 -0.36 7.52 24.27
C ASN A 67 -1.48 8.46 23.82
N LYS A 68 -1.30 9.17 22.69
CA LYS A 68 -2.33 10.05 22.11
C LYS A 68 -3.47 9.28 21.45
N ALA A 69 -3.18 8.16 20.79
CA ALA A 69 -4.19 7.29 20.19
C ALA A 69 -4.98 6.52 21.26
N GLY A 70 -4.40 6.28 22.43
CA GLY A 70 -4.98 5.51 23.53
C GLY A 70 -4.75 4.00 23.42
N GLU A 71 -4.48 3.49 22.22
CA GLU A 71 -4.19 2.09 21.94
C GLU A 71 -3.03 1.97 20.94
N ALA A 72 -2.18 0.96 21.13
CA ALA A 72 -1.09 0.66 20.20
C ALA A 72 -1.60 -0.12 18.98
N PRO A 73 -1.05 0.12 17.77
CA PRO A 73 -1.40 -0.67 16.60
C PRO A 73 -0.84 -2.09 16.70
N ILE A 74 -1.45 -3.02 15.97
CA ILE A 74 -0.97 -4.41 15.90
C ILE A 74 0.28 -4.58 15.03
N LYS A 75 0.55 -3.61 14.15
CA LYS A 75 1.75 -3.54 13.31
C LYS A 75 1.92 -2.14 12.71
N VAL A 76 3.14 -1.85 12.28
CA VAL A 76 3.50 -0.63 11.55
C VAL A 76 4.01 -0.97 10.16
N ARG A 77 3.43 -0.35 9.12
CA ARG A 77 3.90 -0.37 7.74
C ARG A 77 4.79 0.82 7.46
N PHE A 78 5.83 0.64 6.66
CA PHE A 78 6.66 1.75 6.18
C PHE A 78 7.30 1.41 4.84
N PHE A 79 7.52 2.41 3.99
CA PHE A 79 8.06 2.17 2.64
C PHE A 79 9.54 2.55 2.48
N ARG A 80 10.09 3.40 3.37
CA ARG A 80 11.47 3.87 3.23
C ARG A 80 12.48 2.81 3.65
N ARG A 81 13.00 2.07 2.67
CA ARG A 81 14.01 1.02 2.89
C ARG A 81 15.26 1.50 3.63
N GLN A 82 15.75 2.70 3.33
CA GLN A 82 16.91 3.30 4.02
C GLN A 82 16.70 3.44 5.53
N MET A 83 15.44 3.54 5.95
CA MET A 83 15.05 3.74 7.33
C MET A 83 14.71 2.44 8.03
N ASN A 84 14.82 1.28 7.36
CA ASN A 84 14.40 -0.02 7.88
C ASN A 84 15.00 -0.30 9.25
N ASN A 85 16.33 -0.31 9.37
CA ASN A 85 16.97 -0.63 10.65
C ASN A 85 16.52 0.29 11.79
N MET A 86 16.32 1.59 11.50
CA MET A 86 15.90 2.55 12.52
C MET A 86 14.44 2.39 12.92
N ILE A 87 13.53 2.26 11.94
CA ILE A 87 12.10 2.09 12.18
C ILE A 87 11.84 0.75 12.87
N THR A 88 12.42 -0.34 12.36
CA THR A 88 12.31 -1.68 12.94
C THR A 88 12.79 -1.67 14.39
N LYS A 89 13.97 -1.09 14.68
CA LYS A 89 14.48 -1.01 16.04
C LYS A 89 13.57 -0.21 16.98
N ALA A 90 13.06 0.94 16.52
CA ALA A 90 12.16 1.77 17.31
C ALA A 90 10.83 1.08 17.61
N CYS A 91 10.27 0.36 16.62
CA CYS A 91 9.03 -0.41 16.76
C CYS A 91 9.22 -1.61 17.72
N GLU A 92 10.33 -2.34 17.60
CA GLU A 92 10.69 -3.43 18.52
C GLU A 92 10.74 -2.94 19.98
N ASP A 93 11.35 -1.78 20.22
CA ASP A 93 11.48 -1.21 21.57
C ASP A 93 10.15 -0.76 22.19
N VAL A 94 9.12 -0.49 21.37
CA VAL A 94 7.74 -0.25 21.83
C VAL A 94 6.83 -1.48 21.73
N GLY A 95 7.38 -2.64 21.35
CA GLY A 95 6.64 -3.91 21.29
C GLY A 95 5.70 -4.06 20.08
N ILE A 96 5.93 -3.32 18.99
CA ILE A 96 5.09 -3.35 17.79
C ILE A 96 5.87 -3.96 16.62
N PRO A 97 5.31 -4.94 15.89
CA PRO A 97 5.94 -5.46 14.67
C PRO A 97 6.05 -4.38 13.57
N ALA A 98 7.24 -4.20 13.01
CA ALA A 98 7.46 -3.37 11.85
C ALA A 98 7.45 -4.20 10.56
N LEU A 99 6.82 -3.67 9.51
CA LEU A 99 6.60 -4.37 8.24
C LEU A 99 6.95 -3.45 7.07
N PRO A 100 8.07 -3.69 6.37
CA PRO A 100 8.38 -3.02 5.13
C PRO A 100 7.26 -3.29 4.10
N SER A 101 6.61 -2.25 3.61
CA SER A 101 5.44 -2.38 2.73
C SER A 101 5.34 -1.19 1.79
N ARG A 102 4.91 -1.47 0.55
CA ARG A 102 4.49 -0.45 -0.42
C ARG A 102 3.03 -0.03 -0.25
N ARG A 103 2.27 -0.74 0.60
CA ARG A 103 0.86 -0.47 0.88
C ARG A 103 0.73 0.60 1.97
N THR A 104 1.24 1.79 1.69
CA THR A 104 1.18 2.97 2.56
C THR A 104 0.42 4.09 1.89
N LEU A 105 -0.84 3.80 1.51
CA LEU A 105 -1.65 4.64 0.63
C LEU A 105 -1.96 5.98 1.28
N PHE A 106 -2.41 5.93 2.53
CA PHE A 106 -2.87 7.12 3.24
C PHE A 106 -1.71 8.02 3.65
N LEU A 107 -0.60 7.43 4.09
CA LEU A 107 0.65 8.13 4.35
C LEU A 107 1.19 8.81 3.10
N ASN A 108 1.11 8.17 1.94
CA ASN A 108 1.56 8.78 0.68
C ASN A 108 0.74 10.02 0.33
N GLN A 109 -0.59 9.95 0.46
CA GLN A 109 -1.45 11.12 0.24
C GLN A 109 -1.19 12.22 1.25
N TRP A 110 -1.00 11.86 2.52
CA TRP A 110 -0.72 12.84 3.54
C TRP A 110 0.65 13.52 3.33
N LEU A 111 1.67 12.77 2.89
CA LEU A 111 2.95 13.33 2.48
C LEU A 111 2.80 14.32 1.31
N GLN A 112 2.00 13.99 0.30
CA GLN A 112 1.70 14.89 -0.82
C GLN A 112 1.00 16.16 -0.33
N GLN A 113 -0.03 16.03 0.50
CA GLN A 113 -0.71 17.17 1.11
C GLN A 113 0.27 18.06 1.89
N ARG A 114 1.16 17.48 2.71
CA ARG A 114 2.15 18.26 3.47
C ARG A 114 3.14 18.97 2.56
N MET A 115 3.55 18.37 1.44
CA MET A 115 4.41 19.00 0.44
C MET A 115 3.76 20.22 -0.21
N GLU A 116 2.45 20.21 -0.40
CA GLU A 116 1.70 21.28 -1.05
C GLU A 116 1.25 22.37 -0.06
N GLU A 117 0.78 21.97 1.12
CA GLU A 117 0.04 22.85 2.04
C GLU A 117 0.85 23.24 3.28
N VAL A 118 1.78 22.40 3.74
CA VAL A 118 2.45 22.59 5.04
C VAL A 118 3.89 23.08 4.88
N TYR A 119 4.77 22.30 4.24
CA TYR A 119 6.19 22.65 4.15
C TYR A 119 6.47 23.97 3.44
N PRO A 120 5.72 24.41 2.41
CA PRO A 120 5.92 25.72 1.81
C PRO A 120 5.71 26.91 2.76
N GLN A 121 5.01 26.70 3.88
CA GLN A 121 4.77 27.72 4.89
C GLN A 121 5.86 27.73 5.99
N GLU A 122 6.77 26.74 5.99
CA GLU A 122 7.79 26.60 7.02
C GLU A 122 9.00 27.51 6.73
N PRO A 123 9.56 28.18 7.76
CA PRO A 123 10.81 28.91 7.62
C PRO A 123 11.93 27.99 7.11
N GLY A 124 12.67 28.46 6.11
CA GLY A 124 13.78 27.69 5.53
C GLY A 124 13.38 26.64 4.50
N TYR A 125 12.12 26.61 4.06
CA TYR A 125 11.70 25.80 2.90
C TYR A 125 12.52 26.14 1.66
N GLN A 126 13.17 25.15 1.07
CA GLN A 126 14.08 25.33 -0.07
C GLN A 126 13.40 25.11 -1.44
N GLY A 127 12.15 24.65 -1.46
CA GLY A 127 11.51 24.20 -2.69
C GLY A 127 12.16 22.94 -3.29
N GLY A 128 11.40 22.20 -4.08
CA GLY A 128 11.89 21.00 -4.78
C GLY A 128 11.59 19.69 -4.06
N SER A 129 11.75 18.58 -4.80
CA SER A 129 11.55 17.25 -4.24
C SER A 129 12.75 16.87 -3.37
N ASN A 130 12.47 16.33 -2.19
CA ASN A 130 13.49 15.52 -1.51
C ASN A 130 13.78 14.33 -2.41
N ALA A 131 14.98 14.29 -2.99
CA ALA A 131 15.44 13.11 -3.69
C ALA A 131 15.45 11.93 -2.70
N SER A 132 14.43 11.08 -2.80
CA SER A 132 14.47 9.77 -2.20
C SER A 132 15.27 8.86 -3.10
N VAL A 133 15.89 7.85 -2.52
CA VAL A 133 16.55 6.82 -3.30
C VAL A 133 15.46 6.02 -4.00
N ARG A 134 15.57 5.91 -5.33
CA ARG A 134 14.67 5.08 -6.13
C ARG A 134 14.60 3.68 -5.53
N LEU A 135 13.39 3.19 -5.33
CA LEU A 135 13.18 1.78 -4.97
C LEU A 135 13.73 0.92 -6.11
N ASP A 136 14.71 0.07 -5.81
CA ASP A 136 15.15 -0.95 -6.76
C ASP A 136 13.93 -1.81 -7.12
N ARG A 137 13.69 -1.92 -8.44
CA ARG A 137 12.68 -2.82 -8.98
C ARG A 137 13.28 -4.24 -8.97
N PRO A 138 12.81 -5.12 -8.08
CA PRO A 138 13.28 -6.50 -8.08
C PRO A 138 12.99 -7.17 -9.42
N LEU A 139 13.81 -8.15 -9.80
CA LEU A 139 13.51 -9.01 -10.93
C LEU A 139 12.33 -9.93 -10.54
N PRO A 140 11.27 -10.01 -11.35
CA PRO A 140 10.11 -10.84 -11.03
C PRO A 140 10.48 -12.33 -10.96
N GLN A 141 10.04 -12.99 -9.89
CA GLN A 141 10.29 -14.41 -9.63
C GLN A 141 9.04 -15.24 -9.92
N ARG A 142 9.18 -16.56 -10.04
CA ARG A 142 8.00 -17.46 -10.14
C ARG A 142 7.22 -17.39 -8.83
N LEU A 143 5.89 -17.41 -8.91
CA LEU A 143 5.04 -17.59 -7.73
C LEU A 143 5.42 -18.88 -6.98
N PRO A 144 5.55 -18.85 -5.64
CA PRO A 144 5.58 -20.05 -4.82
C PRO A 144 4.38 -20.94 -5.10
N ASP A 145 4.57 -22.27 -5.08
CA ASP A 145 3.50 -23.23 -5.36
C ASP A 145 2.26 -23.01 -4.45
N ALA A 146 2.46 -22.53 -3.21
CA ALA A 146 1.39 -22.17 -2.29
C ALA A 146 0.42 -21.10 -2.83
N LEU A 147 0.87 -20.23 -3.73
CA LEU A 147 0.12 -19.11 -4.30
C LEU A 147 -0.39 -19.37 -5.72
N GLU A 148 -0.06 -20.52 -6.31
CA GLU A 148 -0.51 -20.84 -7.67
C GLU A 148 -2.00 -21.23 -7.70
N GLY A 149 -2.82 -20.39 -8.33
CA GLY A 149 -4.21 -20.70 -8.67
C GLY A 149 -4.31 -21.77 -9.76
N LYS A 150 -5.50 -22.38 -9.91
CA LYS A 150 -5.77 -23.31 -11.00
C LYS A 150 -6.02 -22.56 -12.31
N GLN A 151 -6.78 -21.47 -12.24
CA GLN A 151 -7.12 -20.59 -13.35
C GLN A 151 -7.21 -19.15 -12.86
N TRP A 152 -7.16 -18.20 -13.78
CA TRP A 152 -7.41 -16.80 -13.48
C TRP A 152 -8.08 -16.13 -14.69
N ALA A 153 -8.74 -15.00 -14.46
CA ALA A 153 -9.36 -14.20 -15.50
C ALA A 153 -9.27 -12.70 -15.17
N PHE A 154 -9.13 -11.86 -16.20
CA PHE A 154 -9.35 -10.43 -16.06
C PHE A 154 -10.84 -10.15 -15.91
N VAL A 155 -11.18 -9.25 -15.00
CA VAL A 155 -12.55 -8.81 -14.73
C VAL A 155 -12.57 -7.31 -14.50
N THR A 156 -13.76 -6.73 -14.43
CA THR A 156 -13.96 -5.31 -14.17
C THR A 156 -15.25 -5.13 -13.39
N LEU A 157 -15.21 -4.28 -12.38
CA LEU A 157 -16.37 -3.85 -11.59
C LEU A 157 -16.48 -2.33 -11.69
N GLU A 158 -17.67 -1.78 -11.49
CA GLU A 158 -17.84 -0.34 -11.38
C GLU A 158 -17.50 0.10 -9.94
N ALA A 159 -16.97 1.31 -9.78
CA ALA A 159 -16.58 1.84 -8.47
C ALA A 159 -17.75 1.83 -7.47
N GLN A 160 -18.97 2.08 -7.95
CA GLN A 160 -20.19 2.02 -7.14
C GLN A 160 -20.48 0.63 -6.56
N ASP A 161 -20.09 -0.45 -7.26
CA ASP A 161 -20.36 -1.82 -6.80
C ASP A 161 -19.60 -2.12 -5.49
N PHE A 162 -18.47 -1.43 -5.25
CA PHE A 162 -17.71 -1.58 -4.01
C PHE A 162 -18.41 -0.97 -2.79
N ALA A 163 -19.43 -0.14 -2.97
CA ALA A 163 -20.25 0.33 -1.85
C ALA A 163 -20.93 -0.83 -1.11
N ASP A 164 -21.21 -1.92 -1.82
CA ASP A 164 -21.79 -3.16 -1.32
C ASP A 164 -20.73 -4.18 -0.85
N MET A 165 -19.44 -3.82 -0.88
CA MET A 165 -18.35 -4.72 -0.48
C MET A 165 -18.48 -5.25 0.97
N PRO A 166 -18.97 -4.47 1.95
CA PRO A 166 -19.17 -4.98 3.31
C PRO A 166 -20.25 -6.06 3.41
N GLU A 167 -21.13 -6.16 2.42
CA GLU A 167 -22.15 -7.19 2.31
C GLU A 167 -21.62 -8.46 1.61
N TRP A 168 -20.44 -8.41 0.98
CA TRP A 168 -19.84 -9.58 0.34
C TRP A 168 -19.28 -10.56 1.39
N GLU A 169 -19.48 -11.86 1.15
CA GLU A 169 -18.85 -12.89 1.96
C GLU A 169 -17.36 -13.01 1.60
N ILE A 170 -16.50 -12.29 2.32
CA ILE A 170 -15.04 -12.26 2.13
C ILE A 170 -14.33 -12.90 3.33
N GLY A 171 -13.54 -13.95 3.09
CA GLY A 171 -12.75 -14.61 4.14
C GLY A 171 -11.52 -13.81 4.59
N PHE A 172 -10.69 -13.38 3.64
CA PHE A 172 -9.50 -12.56 3.87
C PHE A 172 -9.53 -11.33 2.97
N GLY A 173 -9.14 -10.17 3.46
CA GLY A 173 -9.12 -9.01 2.60
C GLY A 173 -8.62 -7.75 3.25
N GLU A 174 -8.42 -6.75 2.41
CA GLU A 174 -8.15 -5.39 2.85
C GLU A 174 -8.65 -4.42 1.78
N ALA A 175 -9.39 -3.40 2.22
CA ALA A 175 -9.95 -2.37 1.37
C ALA A 175 -9.55 -0.98 1.87
N PHE A 176 -9.94 0.03 1.11
CA PHE A 176 -9.80 1.44 1.48
C PHE A 176 -10.90 2.25 0.80
N PRO A 177 -11.32 3.40 1.35
CA PRO A 177 -12.32 4.25 0.73
C PRO A 177 -11.89 4.74 -0.66
N LEU A 178 -12.75 4.57 -1.67
CA LEU A 178 -12.42 4.98 -3.05
C LEU A 178 -12.29 6.50 -3.23
N GLU A 179 -12.81 7.29 -2.30
CA GLU A 179 -12.60 8.75 -2.27
C GLU A 179 -11.10 9.13 -2.20
N LEU A 180 -10.27 8.28 -1.59
CA LEU A 180 -8.81 8.43 -1.58
C LEU A 180 -8.26 8.45 -3.01
N ALA A 181 -8.85 7.70 -3.93
CA ALA A 181 -8.44 7.67 -5.33
C ALA A 181 -9.20 8.66 -6.21
N LYS A 182 -10.14 9.44 -5.65
CA LYS A 182 -10.95 10.46 -6.35
C LYS A 182 -11.68 9.91 -7.59
N LEU A 183 -12.28 8.73 -7.46
CA LEU A 183 -12.99 8.05 -8.55
C LEU A 183 -14.45 8.45 -8.63
N SER A 184 -15.02 8.49 -9.84
CA SER A 184 -16.48 8.58 -10.01
C SER A 184 -17.15 7.21 -9.80
N PRO A 185 -18.43 7.15 -9.43
CA PRO A 185 -19.15 5.88 -9.23
C PRO A 185 -19.14 4.94 -10.44
N GLU A 186 -19.13 5.47 -11.65
CA GLU A 186 -19.15 4.71 -12.91
C GLU A 186 -17.74 4.32 -13.39
N THR A 187 -16.70 4.72 -12.66
CA THR A 187 -15.32 4.40 -13.01
C THR A 187 -15.13 2.89 -12.98
N ARG A 188 -14.66 2.34 -14.11
CA ARG A 188 -14.37 0.91 -14.24
C ARG A 188 -13.06 0.56 -13.56
N ILE A 189 -13.14 -0.20 -12.48
CA ILE A 189 -11.99 -0.70 -11.73
C ILE A 189 -11.67 -2.11 -12.24
N PRO A 190 -10.51 -2.31 -12.88
CA PRO A 190 -10.13 -3.63 -13.37
C PRO A 190 -9.59 -4.50 -12.23
N GLY A 191 -9.62 -5.80 -12.41
CA GLY A 191 -9.07 -6.75 -11.45
C GLY A 191 -8.76 -8.09 -12.09
N ILE A 192 -8.27 -9.00 -11.26
CA ILE A 192 -8.22 -10.42 -11.61
C ILE A 192 -9.00 -11.25 -10.60
N LEU A 193 -9.63 -12.31 -11.09
CA LEU A 193 -10.12 -13.40 -10.25
C LEU A 193 -9.18 -14.59 -10.40
N ILE A 194 -8.78 -15.17 -9.28
CA ILE A 194 -8.02 -16.41 -9.19
C ILE A 194 -8.96 -17.51 -8.71
N PHE A 195 -9.09 -18.57 -9.51
CA PHE A 195 -9.93 -19.72 -9.22
C PHE A 195 -9.08 -20.89 -8.75
N SER A 196 -9.46 -21.50 -7.63
CA SER A 196 -8.73 -22.63 -7.07
C SER A 196 -9.60 -23.49 -6.14
N PRO A 197 -9.59 -24.83 -6.26
CA PRO A 197 -10.30 -25.68 -5.29
C PRO A 197 -9.75 -25.56 -3.86
N ARG A 198 -8.55 -24.97 -3.70
CA ARG A 198 -7.90 -24.63 -2.42
C ARG A 198 -7.91 -23.12 -2.16
N ALA A 199 -8.99 -22.44 -2.54
CA ALA A 199 -9.13 -20.99 -2.43
C ALA A 199 -8.88 -20.45 -1.02
N LEU A 200 -9.44 -21.10 0.01
CA LEU A 200 -9.27 -20.65 1.41
C LEU A 200 -7.80 -20.72 1.88
N PRO A 201 -7.08 -21.85 1.75
CA PRO A 201 -5.64 -21.88 2.01
C PRO A 201 -4.86 -20.84 1.19
N LEU A 202 -5.16 -20.70 -0.11
CA LEU A 202 -4.48 -19.76 -0.99
C LEU A 202 -4.67 -18.31 -0.52
N ALA A 203 -5.89 -17.93 -0.15
CA ALA A 203 -6.19 -16.60 0.39
C ALA A 203 -5.49 -16.34 1.73
N GLY A 204 -5.44 -17.35 2.61
CA GLY A 204 -4.69 -17.28 3.86
C GLY A 204 -3.19 -17.03 3.63
N TRP A 205 -2.57 -17.72 2.66
CA TRP A 205 -1.18 -17.45 2.26
C TRP A 205 -0.99 -16.04 1.69
N MET A 206 -1.89 -15.59 0.81
CA MET A 206 -1.83 -14.25 0.22
C MET A 206 -1.95 -13.13 1.27
N SER A 207 -2.73 -13.36 2.34
CA SER A 207 -2.90 -12.39 3.42
C SER A 207 -1.58 -12.04 4.15
N GLY A 208 -0.59 -12.92 4.08
CA GLY A 208 0.73 -12.72 4.69
C GLY A 208 1.74 -11.96 3.82
N LEU A 209 1.41 -11.61 2.57
CA LEU A 209 2.40 -11.10 1.60
C LEU A 209 2.50 -9.58 1.53
N GLU A 210 1.57 -8.82 2.12
CA GLU A 210 1.44 -7.37 1.90
C GLU A 210 1.27 -7.03 0.41
N LEU A 211 0.10 -7.34 -0.14
CA LEU A 211 -0.20 -7.12 -1.56
C LEU A 211 -0.18 -5.62 -1.87
N ALA A 212 0.76 -5.20 -2.73
CA ALA A 212 0.90 -3.80 -3.11
C ALA A 212 0.09 -3.49 -4.37
N TYR A 213 0.42 -4.11 -5.51
CA TYR A 213 -0.28 -3.89 -6.77
C TYR A 213 0.03 -4.97 -7.81
N LEU A 214 -0.87 -5.12 -8.77
CA LEU A 214 -0.65 -5.81 -10.03
C LEU A 214 -0.16 -4.85 -11.10
N LYS A 215 0.61 -5.37 -12.05
CA LYS A 215 1.05 -4.62 -13.21
C LYS A 215 1.19 -5.52 -14.42
N PHE A 216 0.76 -5.05 -15.58
CA PHE A 216 1.17 -5.64 -16.85
C PHE A 216 2.55 -5.08 -17.25
N ASP A 217 3.56 -5.94 -17.22
CA ASP A 217 4.93 -5.61 -17.59
C ASP A 217 5.23 -6.14 -18.99
N THR A 218 5.93 -5.33 -19.78
CA THR A 218 6.38 -5.63 -21.15
C THR A 218 7.90 -5.53 -21.32
N SER A 219 8.63 -5.12 -20.28
CA SER A 219 10.07 -4.86 -20.30
C SER A 219 10.90 -6.13 -20.38
N LEU A 220 10.47 -7.21 -19.71
CA LEU A 220 11.13 -8.51 -19.66
C LEU A 220 10.21 -9.63 -20.22
N GLY A 221 9.34 -9.26 -21.16
CA GLY A 221 8.27 -10.08 -21.74
C GLY A 221 6.89 -9.64 -21.28
N GLU A 222 5.84 -10.10 -21.96
CA GLU A 222 4.44 -9.77 -21.66
C GLU A 222 3.96 -10.61 -20.46
N ARG A 223 3.97 -10.01 -19.26
CA ARG A 223 3.66 -10.73 -18.01
C ARG A 223 2.77 -9.92 -17.10
N LEU A 224 1.86 -10.60 -16.40
CA LEU A 224 1.17 -10.04 -15.25
C LEU A 224 2.02 -10.28 -14.01
N ILE A 225 2.36 -9.20 -13.32
CA ILE A 225 3.23 -9.20 -12.13
C ILE A 225 2.44 -8.76 -10.92
N LEU A 226 2.62 -9.46 -9.81
CA LEU A 226 2.17 -9.07 -8.48
C LEU A 226 3.37 -8.57 -7.67
N GLU A 227 3.27 -7.34 -7.22
CA GLU A 227 4.23 -6.69 -6.37
C GLU A 227 3.74 -6.79 -4.92
N THR A 228 4.58 -7.28 -4.01
CA THR A 228 4.24 -7.46 -2.60
C THR A 228 5.35 -6.93 -1.68
N GLY A 229 5.04 -6.74 -0.39
CA GLY A 229 5.99 -6.26 0.60
C GLY A 229 6.73 -4.99 0.17
N ALA A 230 8.03 -4.95 0.45
CA ALA A 230 8.89 -3.85 0.05
C ALA A 230 9.66 -4.12 -1.24
N THR A 231 9.99 -5.39 -1.53
CA THR A 231 11.03 -5.81 -2.50
C THR A 231 10.63 -7.01 -3.34
N GLU A 232 9.42 -7.54 -3.17
CA GLU A 232 9.04 -8.82 -3.75
C GLU A 232 8.22 -8.61 -5.01
N SER A 233 8.54 -9.35 -6.06
CA SER A 233 7.87 -9.29 -7.36
C SER A 233 7.66 -10.70 -7.89
N TRP A 234 6.43 -11.00 -8.28
CA TRP A 234 5.99 -12.35 -8.62
C TRP A 234 5.30 -12.38 -9.97
N ILE A 235 5.67 -13.33 -10.81
CA ILE A 235 5.01 -13.59 -12.09
C ILE A 235 3.71 -14.36 -11.80
N VAL A 236 2.58 -13.66 -11.93
CA VAL A 236 1.24 -14.26 -11.80
C VAL A 236 0.90 -15.06 -13.06
N ALA A 237 1.18 -14.47 -14.22
CA ALA A 237 0.90 -15.11 -15.50
C ALA A 237 1.83 -14.62 -16.60
N ASN A 238 2.12 -15.51 -17.55
CA ASN A 238 2.73 -15.13 -18.82
C ASN A 238 1.61 -14.91 -19.83
N ILE A 239 1.62 -13.76 -20.49
CA ILE A 239 0.65 -13.40 -21.54
C ILE A 239 1.20 -13.95 -22.85
N ARG A 240 0.49 -14.91 -23.45
CA ARG A 240 1.01 -15.72 -24.57
C ARG A 240 0.14 -15.70 -25.82
N THR A 241 -1.07 -15.15 -25.75
CA THR A 241 -2.01 -15.11 -26.87
C THR A 241 -2.37 -13.67 -27.21
N PRO A 242 -2.69 -13.36 -28.48
CA PRO A 242 -3.13 -12.02 -28.87
C PRO A 242 -4.36 -11.53 -28.10
N GLN A 243 -5.28 -12.44 -27.76
CA GLN A 243 -6.46 -12.14 -26.95
C GLN A 243 -6.06 -11.72 -25.53
N LEU A 244 -5.25 -12.52 -24.82
CA LEU A 244 -4.79 -12.19 -23.47
C LEU A 244 -3.96 -10.90 -23.46
N LEU A 245 -3.22 -10.63 -24.53
CA LEU A 245 -2.48 -9.38 -24.69
C LEU A 245 -3.42 -8.17 -24.80
N ALA A 246 -4.52 -8.28 -25.53
CA ALA A 246 -5.52 -7.23 -25.60
C ALA A 246 -6.19 -7.00 -24.23
N GLU A 247 -6.54 -8.07 -23.52
CA GLU A 247 -7.11 -7.99 -22.17
C GLU A 247 -6.15 -7.38 -21.16
N ALA A 248 -4.87 -7.78 -21.17
CA ALA A 248 -3.85 -7.23 -20.27
C ALA A 248 -3.57 -5.73 -20.53
N LYS A 249 -3.60 -5.31 -21.80
CA LYS A 249 -3.54 -3.88 -22.16
C LYS A 249 -4.78 -3.14 -21.67
N GLY A 250 -5.97 -3.74 -21.84
CA GLY A 250 -7.23 -3.19 -21.33
C GLY A 250 -7.23 -3.03 -19.82
N PHE A 251 -6.71 -4.02 -19.08
CA PHE A 251 -6.49 -3.96 -17.64
C PHE A 251 -5.62 -2.77 -17.26
N GLU A 252 -4.45 -2.61 -17.89
CA GLU A 252 -3.52 -1.52 -17.53
C GLU A 252 -4.10 -0.14 -17.89
N SER A 253 -4.79 -0.01 -19.03
CA SER A 253 -5.49 1.23 -19.40
C SER A 253 -6.63 1.59 -18.44
N ALA A 254 -7.46 0.62 -18.06
CA ALA A 254 -8.54 0.84 -17.10
C ALA A 254 -7.98 1.20 -15.71
N LYS A 255 -6.88 0.56 -15.29
CA LYS A 255 -6.21 0.82 -14.02
C LYS A 255 -5.66 2.24 -13.98
N GLN A 256 -5.08 2.72 -15.07
CA GLN A 256 -4.64 4.11 -15.21
C GLN A 256 -5.82 5.09 -15.13
N ALA A 257 -6.93 4.78 -15.81
CA ALA A 257 -8.16 5.58 -15.73
C ALA A 257 -8.78 5.59 -14.31
N ALA A 258 -8.57 4.53 -13.54
CA ALA A 258 -8.96 4.40 -12.14
C ALA A 258 -7.88 4.89 -11.15
N ASN A 259 -6.97 5.78 -11.56
CA ASN A 259 -5.90 6.33 -10.71
C ASN A 259 -5.07 5.26 -9.97
N GLY A 260 -4.79 4.15 -10.66
CA GLY A 260 -4.01 3.03 -10.15
C GLY A 260 -4.83 2.01 -9.36
N VAL A 261 -6.12 2.26 -9.10
CA VAL A 261 -6.98 1.35 -8.34
C VAL A 261 -7.34 0.11 -9.17
N HIS A 262 -7.23 -1.05 -8.54
CA HIS A 262 -7.57 -2.35 -9.11
C HIS A 262 -7.76 -3.37 -7.97
N PHE A 263 -8.11 -4.61 -8.28
CA PHE A 263 -8.32 -5.62 -7.24
C PHE A 263 -7.83 -7.02 -7.61
N ILE A 264 -7.72 -7.86 -6.58
CA ILE A 264 -7.52 -9.31 -6.69
C ILE A 264 -8.62 -10.00 -5.89
N GLY A 265 -9.39 -10.87 -6.54
CA GLY A 265 -10.33 -11.79 -5.89
C GLY A 265 -9.85 -13.24 -5.99
N VAL A 266 -10.15 -14.04 -4.96
CA VAL A 266 -9.84 -15.47 -4.90
C VAL A 266 -11.14 -16.23 -4.61
N GLN A 267 -11.49 -17.18 -5.48
CA GLN A 267 -12.72 -17.96 -5.39
C GLN A 267 -12.45 -19.45 -5.62
N SER A 268 -13.35 -20.33 -5.15
CA SER A 268 -13.24 -21.78 -5.38
C SER A 268 -13.30 -22.12 -6.87
N ASP A 269 -14.20 -21.43 -7.58
CA ASP A 269 -14.53 -21.60 -8.98
C ASP A 269 -15.33 -20.39 -9.49
N ALA A 270 -15.65 -20.36 -10.78
CA ALA A 270 -16.31 -19.23 -11.43
C ALA A 270 -17.81 -19.06 -11.10
N GLN A 271 -18.44 -20.00 -10.39
CA GLN A 271 -19.84 -19.92 -9.97
C GLN A 271 -19.97 -19.61 -8.47
N ALA A 272 -18.86 -19.50 -7.75
CA ALA A 272 -18.85 -19.15 -6.33
C ALA A 272 -19.43 -17.74 -6.12
N GLN A 273 -20.30 -17.62 -5.12
CA GLN A 273 -20.89 -16.34 -4.71
C GLN A 273 -20.09 -15.65 -3.59
N SER A 274 -19.16 -16.38 -2.95
CA SER A 274 -18.28 -15.90 -1.89
C SER A 274 -16.84 -15.74 -2.38
N PHE A 275 -16.08 -14.86 -1.75
CA PHE A 275 -14.64 -14.73 -1.93
C PHE A 275 -13.89 -15.36 -0.76
N ALA A 276 -13.01 -16.32 -1.06
CA ALA A 276 -12.04 -16.78 -0.06
C ALA A 276 -11.09 -15.64 0.34
N GLY A 277 -10.76 -14.78 -0.62
CA GLY A 277 -10.14 -13.50 -0.31
C GLY A 277 -10.36 -12.44 -1.37
N PHE A 278 -10.32 -11.17 -0.97
CA PHE A 278 -10.50 -10.03 -1.84
C PHE A 278 -9.67 -8.83 -1.35
N TRP A 279 -8.82 -8.29 -2.20
CA TRP A 279 -8.00 -7.12 -1.87
C TRP A 279 -8.21 -6.01 -2.88
N LEU A 280 -8.58 -4.84 -2.39
CA LEU A 280 -8.53 -3.60 -3.16
C LEU A 280 -7.11 -3.04 -3.06
N LEU A 281 -6.52 -2.72 -4.20
CA LEU A 281 -5.13 -2.32 -4.36
C LEU A 281 -5.05 -0.97 -5.09
N GLN A 282 -3.96 -0.24 -4.88
CA GLN A 282 -3.65 0.95 -5.67
C GLN A 282 -2.15 1.02 -5.95
N GLU A 283 -1.78 1.11 -7.23
CA GLU A 283 -0.40 1.44 -7.58
C GLU A 283 -0.17 2.93 -7.35
N ILE A 284 0.64 3.26 -6.34
CA ILE A 284 1.03 4.63 -6.00
C ILE A 284 2.51 4.87 -6.26
N ASN A 285 2.85 6.10 -6.62
CA ASN A 285 4.24 6.54 -6.72
C ASN A 285 4.71 6.98 -5.33
N LEU A 286 5.53 6.14 -4.70
CA LEU A 286 6.15 6.45 -3.41
C LEU A 286 7.37 7.36 -3.60
N PRO A 287 7.54 8.39 -2.75
CA PRO A 287 8.55 9.42 -2.93
C PRO A 287 9.96 8.92 -2.67
#